data_AF-A0A4Q3CV42-F1
#
_entry.id   AF-A0A4Q3CV42-F1
#
_cell.length_a   1.000
_cell.length_b   1.000
_cell.length_c   1.000
_cell.angle_alpha   90.00
_cell.angle_beta   90.00
_cell.angle_gamma   90.00
#
_symmetry.space_group_name_H-M   'P 1'
#
loop_
_entity.id
_entity.type
_entity.pdbx_description
1 polymer ?
#
loop_
_entity_poly.entity_id
_entity_poly.type
_entity_poly.pdbx_seq_one_letter_code
_entity_poly.pdbx_strand_id
1 'polypeptide(L)'
;QMGDQVKALQSGVDVLIATPGRLMDLFQRGKILLTGCSLLVIDEADRMLDMGFIPDIEEICTKLPKQRQTLLFSATMPPVIKKLADKFLTDPKRVEVARPATANVNIKQWVVPVAASDKRAVLRDLLRSEDVQTAIIFCNRKTTVRELNKSLQKSGFRSTEIHGDMEQSQRIAELDRFKAGTVNILVASDVAARGLDIKGVSHVYNFDAPWHPDDYVHRIGRTGRAGATGIAYTLVTPEDSENISEIEKLTGMKIERTAAPGGKAPAPAADDAPREEAPRRGRGRKPAAKAVIEAPAEREEQPEREARPAREARPPREAREPREERPAREERPGREERPARDERPAREPRPEREARPPRNEARREEPRRQRQDDDGPDDGWNGPVPDFLSFTLGE
;
A
#
# COMPACT_ATOMS: atom_id res chain seq x y z
N GLN A 1 5.15 24.17 4.34
CA GLN A 1 5.04 22.96 3.49
C GLN A 1 5.17 23.26 2.00
N MET A 2 4.15 23.76 1.27
CA MET A 2 4.33 24.01 -0.18
C MET A 2 5.36 25.12 -0.51
N GLY A 3 5.45 26.18 0.30
CA GLY A 3 6.36 27.29 0.04
C GLY A 3 7.82 26.86 -0.05
N ASP A 4 8.27 26.04 0.89
CA ASP A 4 9.65 25.56 0.99
C ASP A 4 9.98 24.58 -0.14
N GLN A 5 9.03 23.70 -0.49
CA GLN A 5 9.15 22.78 -1.63
C GLN A 5 9.27 23.53 -2.96
N VAL A 6 8.41 24.53 -3.20
CA VAL A 6 8.46 25.34 -4.42
C VAL A 6 9.76 26.16 -4.47
N LYS A 7 10.22 26.70 -3.34
CA LYS A 7 11.49 27.44 -3.27
C LYS A 7 12.70 26.55 -3.60
N ALA A 8 12.73 25.31 -3.11
CA ALA A 8 13.79 24.35 -3.42
C ALA A 8 13.75 23.88 -4.89
N LEU A 9 12.56 23.75 -5.49
CA LEU A 9 12.44 23.48 -6.93
C LEU A 9 12.87 24.68 -7.78
N GLN A 10 12.63 25.91 -7.31
CA GLN A 10 13.02 27.14 -8.00
C GLN A 10 14.53 27.39 -8.04
N SER A 11 15.30 26.83 -7.11
CA SER A 11 16.78 26.83 -7.19
C SER A 11 17.35 25.86 -8.22
N GLY A 12 16.53 25.03 -8.86
CA GLY A 12 16.97 23.87 -9.64
C GLY A 12 17.17 22.64 -8.77
N VAL A 13 16.93 21.46 -9.35
CA VAL A 13 17.18 20.15 -8.72
C VAL A 13 17.65 19.16 -9.78
N ASP A 14 18.76 18.47 -9.51
CA ASP A 14 19.29 17.41 -10.38
C ASP A 14 18.61 16.06 -10.10
N VAL A 15 18.22 15.83 -8.85
CA VAL A 15 17.53 14.62 -8.38
C VAL A 15 16.25 15.00 -7.66
N LEU A 16 15.13 14.42 -8.09
CA LEU A 16 13.82 14.60 -7.46
C LEU A 16 13.25 13.25 -7.00
N ILE A 17 12.94 13.16 -5.71
CA ILE A 17 12.23 12.04 -5.11
C ILE A 17 10.83 12.52 -4.72
N ALA A 18 9.79 11.93 -5.29
CA ALA A 18 8.40 12.35 -5.08
C ALA A 18 7.41 11.19 -5.17
N THR A 19 6.30 11.28 -4.45
CA THR A 19 5.14 10.39 -4.65
C THR A 19 4.29 10.87 -5.84
N PRO A 20 3.64 9.96 -6.60
CA PRO A 20 2.99 10.31 -7.87
C PRO A 20 2.01 11.49 -7.77
N GLY A 21 1.06 11.44 -6.83
CA GLY A 21 0.06 12.50 -6.66
C GLY A 21 0.65 13.87 -6.29
N ARG A 22 1.76 13.95 -5.53
CA ARG A 22 2.42 15.25 -5.23
C ARG A 22 3.21 15.76 -6.43
N LEU A 23 3.85 14.88 -7.19
CA LEU A 23 4.54 15.26 -8.43
C LEU A 23 3.54 15.83 -9.45
N MET A 24 2.40 15.15 -9.63
CA MET A 24 1.35 15.60 -10.53
C MET A 24 0.68 16.90 -10.09
N ASP A 25 0.46 17.13 -8.79
CA ASP A 25 -0.05 18.42 -8.29
C ASP A 25 0.95 19.58 -8.54
N LEU A 26 2.25 19.35 -8.39
CA LEU A 26 3.29 20.35 -8.69
C LEU A 26 3.39 20.64 -10.20
N PHE A 27 3.30 19.61 -11.04
CA PHE A 27 3.26 19.76 -12.50
C PHE A 27 1.97 20.47 -12.96
N GLN A 28 0.82 20.04 -12.42
CA GLN A 28 -0.52 20.65 -12.40
C GLN A 28 -0.47 22.19 -12.35
N ARG A 29 0.25 22.67 -11.33
CA ARG A 29 0.37 24.09 -10.94
C ARG A 29 1.51 24.83 -11.66
N GLY A 30 2.17 24.23 -12.65
CA GLY A 30 3.31 24.81 -13.35
C GLY A 30 4.48 25.13 -12.43
N LYS A 31 4.70 24.34 -11.38
CA LYS A 31 5.80 24.51 -10.40
C LYS A 31 7.03 23.65 -10.70
N ILE A 32 6.92 22.74 -11.66
CA ILE A 32 8.03 21.92 -12.15
C ILE A 32 7.87 21.64 -13.64
N LEU A 33 9.00 21.59 -14.35
CA LEU A 33 9.09 21.12 -15.73
C LEU A 33 9.81 19.77 -15.75
N LEU A 34 9.20 18.77 -16.39
CA LEU A 34 9.73 17.41 -16.45
C LEU A 34 10.56 17.13 -17.73
N THR A 35 10.68 18.13 -18.61
CA THR A 35 11.28 18.02 -19.94
C THR A 35 12.80 17.77 -19.95
N GLY A 36 13.50 18.07 -18.85
CA GLY A 36 14.93 17.79 -18.70
C GLY A 36 15.27 16.40 -18.14
N CYS A 37 14.27 15.57 -17.83
CA CYS A 37 14.49 14.30 -17.14
C CYS A 37 15.00 13.21 -18.09
N SER A 38 16.28 12.85 -17.94
CA SER A 38 16.97 11.80 -18.70
C SER A 38 16.93 10.41 -18.03
N LEU A 39 16.63 10.34 -16.73
CA LEU A 39 16.55 9.11 -15.93
C LEU A 39 15.29 9.09 -15.07
N LEU A 40 14.44 8.08 -15.26
CA LEU A 40 13.29 7.79 -14.41
C LEU A 40 13.56 6.54 -13.56
N VAL A 41 13.30 6.61 -12.26
CA VAL A 41 13.27 5.44 -11.37
C VAL A 41 11.86 5.27 -10.82
N ILE A 42 11.30 4.07 -11.02
CA ILE A 42 10.03 3.63 -10.46
C ILE A 42 10.36 2.57 -9.41
N ASP A 43 10.28 2.91 -8.13
CA ASP A 43 10.56 1.99 -7.01
C ASP A 43 9.26 1.57 -6.30
N GLU A 44 9.25 0.38 -5.68
CA GLU A 44 8.07 -0.27 -5.11
C GLU A 44 6.83 -0.21 -6.06
N ALA A 45 7.02 -0.59 -7.34
CA ALA A 45 5.99 -0.42 -8.37
C ALA A 45 4.66 -1.13 -8.03
N ASP A 46 4.73 -2.34 -7.48
CA ASP A 46 3.59 -3.07 -6.93
C ASP A 46 2.88 -2.33 -5.79
N ARG A 47 3.60 -1.62 -4.93
CA ARG A 47 2.96 -0.81 -3.86
C ARG A 47 2.21 0.39 -4.41
N MET A 48 2.65 0.92 -5.54
CA MET A 48 1.89 1.95 -6.25
C MET A 48 0.66 1.38 -6.98
N LEU A 49 0.61 0.08 -7.28
CA LEU A 49 -0.63 -0.61 -7.66
C LEU A 49 -1.60 -0.71 -6.48
N ASP A 50 -1.16 -1.19 -5.31
CA ASP A 50 -2.01 -1.30 -4.11
C ASP A 50 -2.67 0.04 -3.74
N MET A 51 -1.92 1.14 -3.92
CA MET A 51 -2.37 2.50 -3.61
C MET A 51 -3.21 3.16 -4.70
N GLY A 52 -3.44 2.48 -5.84
CA GLY A 52 -4.21 3.00 -6.96
C GLY A 52 -3.50 4.08 -7.79
N PHE A 53 -2.18 4.24 -7.65
CA PHE A 53 -1.39 5.28 -8.33
C PHE A 53 -0.91 4.90 -9.75
N ILE A 54 -1.29 3.73 -10.28
CA ILE A 54 -0.93 3.35 -11.67
C ILE A 54 -1.35 4.42 -12.69
N PRO A 55 -2.58 4.98 -12.67
CA PRO A 55 -2.96 6.05 -13.61
C PRO A 55 -2.06 7.29 -13.50
N ASP A 56 -1.69 7.69 -12.29
CA ASP A 56 -0.79 8.82 -12.05
C ASP A 56 0.61 8.55 -12.64
N ILE A 57 1.15 7.33 -12.45
CA ILE A 57 2.44 6.92 -13.03
C ILE A 57 2.37 6.89 -14.55
N GLU A 58 1.29 6.34 -15.12
CA GLU A 58 1.09 6.35 -16.57
C GLU A 58 1.08 7.78 -17.10
N GLU A 59 0.37 8.71 -16.43
CA GLU A 59 0.36 10.12 -16.80
C GLU A 59 1.76 10.76 -16.68
N ILE A 60 2.47 10.60 -15.55
CA ILE A 60 3.85 11.09 -15.36
C ILE A 60 4.76 10.61 -16.51
N CYS A 61 4.70 9.32 -16.84
CA CYS A 61 5.46 8.72 -17.93
C CYS A 61 5.14 9.32 -19.31
N THR A 62 3.94 9.89 -19.52
CA THR A 62 3.60 10.63 -20.75
C THR A 62 4.09 12.08 -20.78
N LYS A 63 4.34 12.72 -19.63
CA LYS A 63 4.89 14.09 -19.55
C LYS A 63 6.42 14.12 -19.64
N LEU A 64 7.07 13.00 -19.35
CA LEU A 64 8.51 12.82 -19.42
C LEU A 64 9.01 12.63 -20.86
N PRO A 65 10.26 13.00 -21.18
CA PRO A 65 10.89 12.74 -22.47
C PRO A 65 10.80 11.27 -22.88
N LYS A 66 10.58 11.01 -24.18
CA LYS A 66 10.55 9.64 -24.73
C LYS A 66 11.93 8.98 -24.69
N GLN A 67 12.98 9.74 -25.00
CA GLN A 67 14.37 9.30 -24.86
C GLN A 67 14.82 9.57 -23.43
N ARG A 68 14.75 8.53 -22.60
CA ARG A 68 15.24 8.51 -21.22
C ARG A 68 15.61 7.07 -20.83
N GLN A 69 16.54 6.91 -19.90
CA GLN A 69 16.69 5.65 -19.20
C GLN A 69 15.52 5.50 -18.21
N THR A 70 14.94 4.31 -18.10
CA THR A 70 13.93 4.02 -17.07
C THR A 70 14.32 2.74 -16.33
N LEU A 71 14.33 2.80 -15.00
CA LEU A 71 14.53 1.68 -14.10
C LEU A 71 13.22 1.40 -13.36
N LEU A 72 12.84 0.14 -13.25
CA LEU A 72 11.65 -0.30 -12.51
C LEU A 72 12.05 -1.37 -11.50
N PHE A 73 11.75 -1.11 -10.24
CA PHE A 73 11.95 -2.01 -9.11
C PHE A 73 10.59 -2.36 -8.49
N SER A 74 10.42 -3.63 -8.15
CA SER A 74 9.17 -4.17 -7.60
C SER A 74 9.48 -5.48 -6.87
N ALA A 75 8.84 -5.74 -5.73
CA ALA A 75 8.99 -7.02 -5.03
C ALA A 75 8.20 -8.15 -5.75
N THR A 76 7.16 -7.77 -6.48
CA THR A 76 6.25 -8.64 -7.22
C THR A 76 6.06 -8.17 -8.66
N MET A 77 5.69 -9.08 -9.56
CA MET A 77 5.39 -8.76 -10.97
C MET A 77 3.98 -9.22 -11.37
N PRO A 78 2.91 -8.68 -10.75
CA PRO A 78 1.55 -8.97 -11.16
C PRO A 78 1.29 -8.44 -12.58
N PRO A 79 0.24 -8.93 -13.29
CA PRO A 79 0.00 -8.58 -14.69
C PRO A 79 -0.10 -7.08 -15.00
N VAL A 80 -0.52 -6.26 -14.03
CA VAL A 80 -0.58 -4.79 -14.20
C VAL A 80 0.80 -4.15 -14.20
N ILE A 81 1.69 -4.55 -13.29
CA ILE A 81 3.09 -4.07 -13.27
C ILE A 81 3.87 -4.59 -14.47
N LYS A 82 3.62 -5.84 -14.90
CA LYS A 82 4.18 -6.35 -16.14
C LYS A 82 3.77 -5.50 -17.36
N LYS A 83 2.48 -5.14 -17.49
CA LYS A 83 2.01 -4.21 -18.54
C LYS A 83 2.65 -2.83 -18.45
N LEU A 84 2.85 -2.30 -17.24
CA LEU A 84 3.53 -1.01 -17.03
C LEU A 84 4.99 -1.07 -17.51
N ALA A 85 5.71 -2.14 -17.14
CA ALA A 85 7.07 -2.40 -17.59
C ALA A 85 7.15 -2.56 -19.12
N ASP A 86 6.32 -3.41 -19.71
CA ASP A 86 6.29 -3.66 -21.15
C ASP A 86 5.86 -2.41 -21.98
N LYS A 87 5.18 -1.42 -21.37
CA LYS A 87 4.73 -0.16 -21.99
C LYS A 87 5.75 0.98 -21.90
N PHE A 88 6.54 1.04 -20.83
CA PHE A 88 7.40 2.20 -20.53
C PHE A 88 8.90 1.88 -20.44
N LEU A 89 9.29 0.61 -20.47
CA LEU A 89 10.69 0.21 -20.67
C LEU A 89 10.95 -0.10 -22.14
N THR A 90 12.16 0.16 -22.61
CA THR A 90 12.64 -0.23 -23.95
C THR A 90 13.82 -1.17 -23.77
N ASP A 91 13.73 -2.38 -24.34
CA ASP A 91 14.71 -3.47 -24.21
C ASP A 91 15.31 -3.64 -22.78
N PRO A 92 14.48 -3.87 -21.75
CA PRO A 92 14.97 -3.89 -20.38
C PRO A 92 15.78 -5.15 -20.06
N LYS A 93 16.99 -4.96 -19.53
CA LYS A 93 17.71 -6.00 -18.78
C LYS A 93 16.87 -6.40 -17.57
N ARG A 94 16.46 -7.67 -17.48
CA ARG A 94 15.69 -8.21 -16.35
C ARG A 94 16.64 -8.83 -15.34
N VAL A 95 16.53 -8.42 -14.09
CA VAL A 95 17.21 -9.03 -12.95
C VAL A 95 16.12 -9.54 -12.02
N GLU A 96 15.93 -10.85 -12.02
CA GLU A 96 14.93 -11.52 -11.18
C GLU A 96 15.64 -12.29 -10.08
N VAL A 97 15.44 -11.88 -8.84
CA VAL A 97 15.90 -12.63 -7.66
C VAL A 97 14.79 -13.61 -7.30
N ALA A 98 15.07 -14.90 -7.42
CA ALA A 98 14.17 -15.93 -6.89
C ALA A 98 13.95 -15.63 -5.39
N ARG A 99 12.69 -15.54 -4.97
CA ARG A 99 12.35 -15.31 -3.56
C ARG A 99 13.06 -16.36 -2.71
N PRO A 100 13.70 -15.99 -1.59
CA PRO A 100 14.14 -16.99 -0.62
C PRO A 100 12.92 -17.82 -0.21
N ALA A 101 12.88 -19.09 -0.62
CA ALA A 101 11.81 -20.03 -0.26
C ALA A 101 11.80 -20.31 1.27
N THR A 102 12.85 -19.90 1.96
CA THR A 102 12.94 -19.83 3.40
C THR A 102 12.30 -18.53 3.92
N ALA A 103 11.17 -18.68 4.59
CA ALA A 103 10.78 -17.74 5.64
C ALA A 103 12.00 -17.51 6.57
N ASN A 104 12.19 -16.26 7.01
CA ASN A 104 13.35 -15.91 7.83
C ASN A 104 13.32 -16.72 9.13
N VAL A 105 14.23 -17.71 9.23
CA VAL A 105 14.27 -18.72 10.30
C VAL A 105 14.41 -18.10 11.70
N ASN A 106 14.88 -16.84 11.75
CA ASN A 106 15.03 -16.06 12.98
C ASN A 106 13.73 -15.42 13.48
N ILE A 107 12.61 -15.49 12.74
CA ILE A 107 11.33 -14.92 13.12
C ILE A 107 10.35 -16.03 13.52
N LYS A 108 10.05 -16.13 14.81
CA LYS A 108 8.93 -16.96 15.32
C LYS A 108 7.62 -16.31 14.91
N GLN A 109 6.74 -17.06 14.25
CA GLN A 109 5.50 -16.55 13.66
C GLN A 109 4.30 -17.27 14.24
N TRP A 110 3.32 -16.51 14.70
CA TRP A 110 2.12 -17.01 15.35
C TRP A 110 0.86 -16.43 14.71
N VAL A 111 -0.11 -17.29 14.42
CA VAL A 111 -1.49 -16.91 14.13
C VAL A 111 -2.31 -17.04 15.41
N VAL A 112 -3.08 -16.00 15.75
CA VAL A 112 -3.90 -15.92 16.96
C VAL A 112 -5.37 -15.74 16.53
N PRO A 113 -6.17 -16.83 16.44
CA PRO A 113 -7.59 -16.75 16.14
C PRO A 113 -8.34 -15.99 17.24
N VAL A 114 -9.12 -14.98 16.87
CA VAL A 114 -9.77 -14.06 17.81
C VAL A 114 -11.04 -13.44 17.20
N ALA A 115 -12.05 -13.19 18.03
CA ALA A 115 -13.22 -12.42 17.59
C ALA A 115 -12.85 -10.94 17.37
N ALA A 116 -13.51 -10.28 16.40
CA ALA A 116 -13.21 -8.87 16.07
C ALA A 116 -13.36 -7.90 17.27
N SER A 117 -14.30 -8.19 18.18
CA SER A 117 -14.47 -7.47 19.45
C SER A 117 -13.25 -7.55 20.38
N ASP A 118 -12.59 -8.71 20.38
CA ASP A 118 -11.66 -9.14 21.42
C ASP A 118 -10.20 -8.87 21.05
N LYS A 119 -9.92 -8.58 19.76
CA LYS A 119 -8.57 -8.22 19.25
C LYS A 119 -7.81 -7.26 20.18
N ARG A 120 -8.50 -6.23 20.72
CA ARG A 120 -7.92 -5.21 21.61
C ARG A 120 -7.60 -5.72 23.01
N ALA A 121 -8.33 -6.71 23.52
CA ALA A 121 -7.99 -7.36 24.78
C ALA A 121 -6.78 -8.27 24.58
N VAL A 122 -6.88 -9.21 23.65
CA VAL A 122 -5.82 -10.18 23.34
C VAL A 122 -4.49 -9.52 23.00
N LEU A 123 -4.48 -8.43 22.23
CA LEU A 123 -3.25 -7.67 21.96
C LEU A 123 -2.59 -7.14 23.24
N ARG A 124 -3.36 -6.60 24.19
CA ARG A 124 -2.81 -6.08 25.46
C ARG A 124 -2.28 -7.20 26.34
N ASP A 125 -2.89 -8.36 26.28
CA ASP A 125 -2.48 -9.52 27.07
C ASP A 125 -1.18 -10.11 26.48
N LEU A 126 -1.07 -10.21 25.14
CA LEU A 126 0.19 -10.52 24.44
C LEU A 126 1.31 -9.49 24.73
N LEU A 127 0.99 -8.20 24.75
CA LEU A 127 1.95 -7.13 25.09
C LEU A 127 2.39 -7.13 26.57
N ARG A 128 1.76 -7.96 27.43
CA ARG A 128 2.09 -8.12 28.85
C ARG A 128 2.70 -9.48 29.17
N SER A 129 2.42 -10.51 28.37
CA SER A 129 3.00 -11.85 28.54
C SER A 129 4.41 -11.96 27.98
N GLU A 130 4.70 -11.23 26.90
CA GLU A 130 6.02 -11.21 26.25
C GLU A 130 6.92 -10.09 26.81
N ASP A 131 8.24 -10.29 26.75
CA ASP A 131 9.23 -9.26 27.09
C ASP A 131 9.40 -8.26 25.93
N VAL A 132 8.42 -7.36 25.79
CA VAL A 132 8.33 -6.44 24.66
C VAL A 132 9.26 -5.23 24.83
N GLN A 133 10.52 -5.42 24.44
CA GLN A 133 11.53 -4.35 24.41
C GLN A 133 11.12 -3.21 23.47
N THR A 134 10.81 -3.54 22.21
CA THR A 134 10.31 -2.63 21.18
C THR A 134 9.33 -3.34 20.24
N ALA A 135 8.17 -2.73 19.96
CA ALA A 135 7.17 -3.31 19.08
C ALA A 135 6.63 -2.34 18.03
N ILE A 136 6.30 -2.88 16.86
CA ILE A 136 5.45 -2.22 15.86
C ILE A 136 4.13 -2.99 15.72
N ILE A 137 3.02 -2.25 15.64
CA ILE A 137 1.67 -2.80 15.56
C ILE A 137 1.03 -2.28 14.27
N PHE A 138 0.72 -3.17 13.34
CA PHE A 138 0.15 -2.82 12.04
C PHE A 138 -1.37 -2.95 12.04
N CYS A 139 -2.06 -1.92 11.56
CA CYS A 139 -3.51 -1.91 11.32
C CYS A 139 -3.81 -1.45 9.89
N ASN A 140 -4.81 -2.02 9.23
CA ASN A 140 -5.08 -1.70 7.81
C ASN A 140 -5.75 -0.33 7.65
N ARG A 141 -6.39 0.20 8.71
CA ARG A 141 -7.13 1.49 8.68
C ARG A 141 -6.55 2.50 9.66
N LYS A 142 -6.37 3.74 9.19
CA LYS A 142 -5.93 4.90 9.98
C LYS A 142 -6.82 5.25 11.19
N THR A 143 -8.11 4.91 11.15
CA THR A 143 -9.03 5.04 12.29
C THR A 143 -8.70 4.03 13.39
N THR A 144 -8.49 2.76 13.01
CA THR A 144 -8.04 1.69 13.92
C THR A 144 -6.74 2.05 14.61
N VAL A 145 -5.76 2.61 13.88
CA VAL A 145 -4.50 3.12 14.45
C VAL A 145 -4.75 4.10 15.60
N ARG A 146 -5.56 5.14 15.37
CA ARG A 146 -5.88 6.18 16.38
C ARG A 146 -6.64 5.62 17.59
N GLU A 147 -7.62 4.77 17.34
CA GLU A 147 -8.43 4.18 18.39
C GLU A 147 -7.62 3.19 19.25
N LEU A 148 -6.75 2.41 18.61
CA LEU A 148 -5.89 1.45 19.26
C LEU A 148 -4.82 2.13 20.11
N ASN A 149 -4.09 3.10 19.56
CA ASN A 149 -3.07 3.84 20.31
C ASN A 149 -3.67 4.55 21.53
N LYS A 150 -4.83 5.22 21.39
CA LYS A 150 -5.56 5.80 22.52
C LYS A 150 -5.99 4.75 23.56
N SER A 151 -6.35 3.53 23.13
CA SER A 151 -6.70 2.44 24.05
C SER A 151 -5.47 1.89 24.78
N LEU A 152 -4.32 1.79 24.11
CA LEU A 152 -3.05 1.36 24.68
C LEU A 152 -2.52 2.38 25.71
N GLN A 153 -2.49 3.68 25.38
CA GLN A 153 -2.09 4.75 26.31
C GLN A 153 -2.97 4.76 27.57
N LYS A 154 -4.31 4.65 27.42
CA LYS A 154 -5.24 4.51 28.56
C LYS A 154 -5.01 3.25 29.40
N SER A 155 -4.39 2.21 28.83
CA SER A 155 -4.08 0.95 29.52
C SER A 155 -2.67 0.91 30.13
N GLY A 156 -1.95 2.04 30.13
CA GLY A 156 -0.62 2.21 30.71
C GLY A 156 0.57 1.97 29.77
N PHE A 157 0.34 1.68 28.49
CA PHE A 157 1.41 1.41 27.53
C PHE A 157 2.04 2.71 26.99
N ARG A 158 3.37 2.71 26.85
CA ARG A 158 4.13 3.81 26.22
C ARG A 158 4.07 3.68 24.69
N SER A 159 2.91 3.95 24.11
CA SER A 159 2.67 3.87 22.66
C SER A 159 2.55 5.23 21.97
N THR A 160 2.88 5.24 20.67
CA THR A 160 2.56 6.33 19.74
C THR A 160 1.96 5.81 18.43
N GLU A 161 1.53 6.71 17.55
CA GLU A 161 0.88 6.41 16.27
C GLU A 161 1.58 7.06 15.07
N ILE A 162 1.59 6.37 13.92
CA ILE A 162 1.95 6.94 12.61
C ILE A 162 0.93 6.51 11.55
N HIS A 163 0.19 7.46 10.98
CA HIS A 163 -0.78 7.22 9.90
C HIS A 163 -0.85 8.37 8.88
N GLY A 164 -1.49 8.13 7.73
CA GLY A 164 -1.53 9.08 6.60
C GLY A 164 -2.12 10.48 6.88
N ASP A 165 -3.02 10.63 7.86
CA ASP A 165 -3.61 11.95 8.20
C ASP A 165 -2.71 12.83 9.10
N MET A 166 -1.55 12.34 9.55
CA MET A 166 -0.64 13.13 10.41
C MET A 166 0.19 14.10 9.58
N GLU A 167 0.52 15.25 10.15
CA GLU A 167 1.50 16.13 9.52
C GLU A 167 2.88 15.46 9.48
N GLN A 168 3.65 15.67 8.40
CA GLN A 168 4.99 15.07 8.26
C GLN A 168 5.94 15.44 9.42
N SER A 169 5.82 16.67 9.95
CA SER A 169 6.52 17.14 11.16
C SER A 169 6.20 16.25 12.37
N GLN A 170 4.92 15.96 12.60
CA GLN A 170 4.44 15.09 13.67
C GLN A 170 4.90 13.63 13.46
N ARG A 171 4.84 13.11 12.23
CA ARG A 171 5.33 11.76 11.90
C ARG A 171 6.81 11.60 12.22
N ILE A 172 7.64 12.61 11.93
CA ILE A 172 9.06 12.61 12.27
C ILE A 172 9.24 12.65 13.79
N ALA A 173 8.59 13.59 14.49
CA ALA A 173 8.71 13.71 15.94
C ALA A 173 8.30 12.43 16.69
N GLU A 174 7.22 11.76 16.29
CA GLU A 174 6.78 10.51 16.90
C GLU A 174 7.69 9.32 16.55
N LEU A 175 8.27 9.30 15.33
CA LEU A 175 9.28 8.33 14.95
C LEU A 175 10.57 8.49 15.78
N ASP A 176 11.00 9.73 16.02
CA ASP A 176 12.20 10.03 16.80
C ASP A 176 12.00 9.67 18.28
N ARG A 177 10.80 9.93 18.85
CA ARG A 177 10.42 9.45 20.19
C ARG A 177 10.45 7.93 20.32
N PHE A 178 10.08 7.21 19.26
CA PHE A 178 10.16 5.75 19.21
C PHE A 178 11.61 5.25 19.09
N LYS A 179 12.40 5.83 18.18
CA LYS A 179 13.84 5.52 18.01
C LYS A 179 14.66 5.81 19.28
N ALA A 180 14.31 6.86 20.02
CA ALA A 180 14.92 7.21 21.29
C ALA A 180 14.42 6.36 22.48
N GLY A 181 13.53 5.39 22.26
CA GLY A 181 12.98 4.52 23.32
C GLY A 181 12.08 5.22 24.35
N THR A 182 11.70 6.49 24.12
CA THR A 182 10.78 7.25 24.98
C THR A 182 9.39 6.61 24.98
N VAL A 183 8.96 6.17 23.79
CA VAL A 183 7.86 5.21 23.59
C VAL A 183 8.45 3.94 22.99
N ASN A 184 7.97 2.77 23.40
CA ASN A 184 8.49 1.48 22.93
C ASN A 184 7.50 0.72 22.04
N ILE A 185 6.30 1.27 21.83
CA ILE A 185 5.28 0.71 20.95
C ILE A 185 4.90 1.75 19.89
N LEU A 186 4.95 1.36 18.62
CA LEU A 186 4.50 2.18 17.49
C LEU A 186 3.31 1.51 16.80
N VAL A 187 2.14 2.16 16.82
CA VAL A 187 0.97 1.72 16.05
C VAL A 187 0.99 2.41 14.69
N ALA A 188 0.96 1.65 13.59
CA ALA A 188 1.10 2.22 12.25
C ALA A 188 0.12 1.62 11.24
N SER A 189 -0.25 2.43 10.25
CA SER A 189 -0.88 1.95 9.00
C SER A 189 0.19 1.66 7.95
N ASP A 190 0.00 0.66 7.09
CA ASP A 190 0.98 0.26 6.06
C ASP A 190 1.53 1.44 5.25
N VAL A 191 0.64 2.26 4.69
CA VAL A 191 0.97 3.48 3.91
C VAL A 191 1.91 4.42 4.65
N ALA A 192 1.83 4.49 5.97
CA ALA A 192 2.60 5.42 6.79
C ALA A 192 3.86 4.81 7.43
N ALA A 193 3.98 3.47 7.41
CA ALA A 193 5.19 2.74 7.79
C ALA A 193 6.09 2.39 6.59
N ARG A 194 5.54 2.34 5.37
CA ARG A 194 6.30 2.26 4.10
C ARG A 194 7.28 3.45 4.02
N GLY A 195 8.49 3.19 3.52
CA GLY A 195 9.60 4.14 3.49
C GLY A 195 10.23 4.52 4.84
N LEU A 196 9.66 4.11 5.99
CA LEU A 196 10.30 4.34 7.28
C LEU A 196 11.36 3.26 7.57
N ASP A 197 12.59 3.69 7.82
CA ASP A 197 13.63 2.79 8.30
C ASP A 197 13.46 2.51 9.81
N ILE A 198 12.56 1.56 10.08
CA ILE A 198 12.32 0.95 11.37
C ILE A 198 12.70 -0.52 11.23
N LYS A 199 13.92 -0.87 11.66
CA LYS A 199 14.50 -2.22 11.64
C LYS A 199 14.93 -2.59 13.06
N GLY A 200 14.93 -3.88 13.36
CA GLY A 200 15.43 -4.38 14.65
C GLY A 200 14.47 -4.20 15.82
N VAL A 201 13.16 -4.06 15.56
CA VAL A 201 12.16 -4.17 16.64
C VAL A 201 12.10 -5.59 17.17
N SER A 202 11.93 -5.78 18.48
CA SER A 202 11.83 -7.14 19.06
C SER A 202 10.57 -7.89 18.61
N HIS A 203 9.46 -7.17 18.45
CA HIS A 203 8.14 -7.75 18.19
C HIS A 203 7.40 -7.03 17.05
N VAL A 204 6.64 -7.79 16.28
CA VAL A 204 5.69 -7.30 15.26
C VAL A 204 4.31 -7.85 15.58
N TYR A 205 3.30 -6.98 15.64
CA TYR A 205 1.91 -7.39 15.81
C TYR A 205 1.09 -6.94 14.61
N ASN A 206 0.65 -7.88 13.78
CA ASN A 206 -0.41 -7.64 12.80
C ASN A 206 -1.75 -7.65 13.55
N PHE A 207 -2.25 -6.47 13.92
CA PHE A 207 -3.57 -6.34 14.54
C PHE A 207 -4.67 -6.68 13.54
N ASP A 208 -4.48 -6.28 12.29
CA ASP A 208 -5.27 -6.72 11.14
C ASP A 208 -4.38 -7.55 10.21
N ALA A 209 -4.91 -8.65 9.67
CA ALA A 209 -4.21 -9.42 8.65
C ALA A 209 -4.00 -8.53 7.41
N PRO A 210 -2.80 -8.54 6.78
CA PRO A 210 -2.57 -7.77 5.57
C PRO A 210 -3.40 -8.32 4.42
N TRP A 211 -3.89 -7.44 3.54
CA TRP A 211 -4.66 -7.81 2.36
C TRP A 211 -3.84 -8.48 1.25
N HIS A 212 -2.52 -8.25 1.23
CA HIS A 212 -1.60 -8.84 0.26
C HIS A 212 -0.51 -9.63 0.98
N PRO A 213 -0.22 -10.88 0.55
CA PRO A 213 0.82 -11.71 1.16
C PRO A 213 2.19 -11.05 1.27
N ASP A 214 2.56 -10.19 0.32
CA ASP A 214 3.85 -9.48 0.36
C ASP A 214 3.90 -8.41 1.45
N ASP A 215 2.77 -7.81 1.87
CA ASP A 215 2.74 -6.91 3.04
C ASP A 215 3.07 -7.70 4.32
N TYR A 216 2.62 -8.95 4.44
CA TYR A 216 3.00 -9.78 5.59
C TYR A 216 4.53 -9.89 5.71
N VAL A 217 5.22 -10.23 4.62
CA VAL A 217 6.68 -10.32 4.57
C VAL A 217 7.34 -8.98 4.92
N HIS A 218 6.82 -7.86 4.39
CA HIS A 218 7.35 -6.51 4.65
C HIS A 218 7.12 -6.01 6.08
N ARG A 219 6.03 -6.44 6.73
CA ARG A 219 5.70 -6.15 8.13
C ARG A 219 6.55 -6.99 9.09
N ILE A 220 6.60 -8.31 8.92
CA ILE A 220 7.43 -9.16 9.81
C ILE A 220 8.92 -8.89 9.61
N GLY A 221 9.35 -8.51 8.39
CA GLY A 221 10.71 -8.09 8.07
C GLY A 221 11.18 -6.81 8.77
N ARG A 222 10.41 -6.24 9.69
CA ARG A 222 10.86 -5.19 10.63
C ARG A 222 11.60 -5.77 11.84
N THR A 223 11.35 -7.03 12.19
CA THR A 223 12.10 -7.80 13.20
C THR A 223 13.06 -8.79 12.53
N GLY A 224 13.83 -9.56 13.33
CA GLY A 224 14.63 -10.69 12.84
C GLY A 224 15.80 -10.36 11.91
N ARG A 225 16.41 -9.17 12.03
CA ARG A 225 17.53 -8.73 11.16
C ARG A 225 18.89 -8.85 11.85
N ALA A 226 19.96 -8.95 11.06
CA ALA A 226 21.36 -8.98 11.51
C ALA A 226 21.66 -10.08 12.56
N GLY A 227 21.03 -11.25 12.42
CA GLY A 227 21.21 -12.39 13.34
C GLY A 227 20.41 -12.31 14.64
N ALA A 228 19.71 -11.21 14.91
CA ALA A 228 18.76 -11.14 16.01
C ALA A 228 17.52 -12.00 15.72
N THR A 229 16.97 -12.64 16.76
CA THR A 229 15.65 -13.28 16.70
C THR A 229 14.53 -12.26 16.81
N GLY A 230 13.37 -12.58 16.24
CA GLY A 230 12.16 -11.77 16.30
C GLY A 230 10.90 -12.59 16.55
N ILE A 231 9.84 -11.95 17.03
CA ILE A 231 8.53 -12.58 17.18
C ILE A 231 7.47 -11.78 16.42
N ALA A 232 6.63 -12.47 15.64
CA ALA A 232 5.54 -11.89 14.88
C ALA A 232 4.21 -12.58 15.22
N TYR A 233 3.24 -11.82 15.73
CA TYR A 233 1.87 -12.30 15.97
C TYR A 233 0.91 -11.72 14.94
N THR A 234 -0.06 -12.51 14.48
CA THR A 234 -1.13 -12.07 13.59
C THR A 234 -2.49 -12.42 14.16
N LEU A 235 -3.28 -11.39 14.49
CA LEU A 235 -4.62 -11.51 15.04
C LEU A 235 -5.63 -11.68 13.89
N VAL A 236 -6.23 -12.87 13.80
CA VAL A 236 -7.07 -13.27 12.67
C VAL A 236 -8.51 -13.51 13.13
N THR A 237 -9.45 -13.01 12.35
CA THR A 237 -10.88 -13.33 12.43
C THR A 237 -11.23 -14.39 11.37
N PRO A 238 -12.45 -14.97 11.39
CA PRO A 238 -12.88 -15.89 10.33
C PRO A 238 -12.85 -15.28 8.91
N GLU A 239 -13.06 -13.96 8.80
CA GLU A 239 -13.01 -13.20 7.54
C GLU A 239 -11.58 -13.10 6.96
N ASP A 240 -10.54 -13.26 7.79
CA ASP A 240 -9.13 -13.19 7.38
C ASP A 240 -8.60 -14.53 6.80
N SER A 241 -9.45 -15.55 6.70
CA SER A 241 -9.05 -16.93 6.34
C SER A 241 -8.43 -17.06 4.94
N GLU A 242 -8.95 -16.36 3.94
CA GLU A 242 -8.37 -16.30 2.59
C GLU A 242 -7.00 -15.64 2.60
N ASN A 243 -6.88 -14.45 3.21
CA ASN A 243 -5.62 -13.69 3.34
C ASN A 243 -4.51 -14.56 3.97
N ILE A 244 -4.83 -15.30 5.04
CA ILE A 244 -3.88 -16.20 5.72
C ILE A 244 -3.51 -17.39 4.84
N SER A 245 -4.47 -17.97 4.09
CA SER A 245 -4.18 -19.04 3.13
C SER A 245 -3.20 -18.58 2.04
N GLU A 246 -3.36 -17.35 1.54
CA GLU A 246 -2.42 -16.78 0.56
C GLU A 246 -1.04 -16.47 1.16
N ILE A 247 -0.98 -16.02 2.42
CA ILE A 247 0.27 -15.84 3.15
C ILE A 247 1.01 -17.17 3.34
N GLU A 248 0.34 -18.23 3.79
CA GLU A 248 0.94 -19.57 3.96
C GLU A 248 1.42 -20.16 2.61
N LYS A 249 0.67 -19.93 1.52
CA LYS A 249 1.09 -20.30 0.16
C LYS A 249 2.33 -19.51 -0.29
N LEU A 250 2.41 -18.21 0.00
CA LEU A 250 3.52 -17.36 -0.40
C LEU A 250 4.81 -17.69 0.37
N THR A 251 4.71 -17.93 1.68
CA THR A 251 5.85 -18.24 2.55
C THR A 251 6.30 -19.69 2.47
N GLY A 252 5.50 -20.57 1.83
CA GLY A 252 5.79 -22.00 1.72
C GLY A 252 5.66 -22.78 3.02
N MET A 253 5.13 -22.16 4.09
CA MET A 253 4.98 -22.78 5.41
C MET A 253 3.61 -22.49 6.01
N LYS A 254 3.07 -23.46 6.77
CA LYS A 254 1.95 -23.18 7.68
C LYS A 254 2.46 -22.43 8.89
N ILE A 255 1.74 -21.40 9.32
CA ILE A 255 2.09 -20.62 10.51
C ILE A 255 1.45 -21.29 11.73
N GLU A 256 2.22 -21.43 12.82
CA GLU A 256 1.70 -22.07 14.02
C GLU A 256 0.54 -21.25 14.62
N ARG A 257 -0.57 -21.93 14.91
CA ARG A 257 -1.75 -21.31 15.54
C ARG A 257 -1.61 -21.47 17.05
N THR A 258 -1.60 -20.35 17.77
CA THR A 258 -1.59 -20.33 19.24
C THR A 258 -2.90 -19.80 19.78
N ALA A 259 -3.29 -20.28 20.96
CA ALA A 259 -4.45 -19.74 21.67
C ALA A 259 -4.12 -18.33 22.18
N ALA A 260 -5.11 -17.43 22.12
CA ALA A 260 -5.02 -16.14 22.80
C ALA A 260 -4.77 -16.36 24.30
N PRO A 261 -3.76 -15.71 24.92
CA PRO A 261 -3.57 -15.78 26.37
C PRO A 261 -4.86 -15.34 27.08
N GLY A 262 -5.44 -16.22 27.90
CA GLY A 262 -6.69 -15.95 28.62
C GLY A 262 -8.00 -16.13 27.81
N GLY A 263 -7.94 -16.42 26.51
CA GLY A 263 -9.12 -16.70 25.69
C GLY A 263 -9.53 -18.17 25.73
N LYS A 264 -10.82 -18.46 25.97
CA LYS A 264 -11.37 -19.79 25.66
C LYS A 264 -11.16 -20.04 24.16
N ALA A 265 -10.48 -21.12 23.80
CA ALA A 265 -10.33 -21.50 22.42
C ALA A 265 -11.71 -21.60 21.75
N PRO A 266 -11.95 -20.96 20.59
CA PRO A 266 -13.14 -21.26 19.82
C PRO A 266 -13.11 -22.75 19.49
N ALA A 267 -14.23 -23.45 19.72
CA ALA A 267 -14.32 -24.87 19.42
C ALA A 267 -13.92 -25.10 17.95
N PRO A 268 -13.14 -26.16 17.63
CA PRO A 268 -12.78 -26.44 16.25
C PRO A 268 -14.06 -26.58 15.43
N ALA A 269 -14.17 -25.79 14.36
CA ALA A 269 -15.14 -26.07 13.32
C ALA A 269 -14.84 -27.48 12.81
N ALA A 270 -15.81 -28.39 12.92
CA ALA A 270 -15.64 -29.74 12.41
C ALA A 270 -15.57 -29.67 10.89
N ASP A 271 -14.44 -30.09 10.31
CA ASP A 271 -14.33 -30.33 8.87
C ASP A 271 -15.41 -31.32 8.42
N ASP A 272 -15.99 -31.06 7.24
CA ASP A 272 -17.00 -31.92 6.62
C ASP A 272 -16.44 -33.31 6.31
N ALA A 273 -16.68 -34.26 7.21
CA ALA A 273 -16.52 -35.69 6.96
C ALA A 273 -17.84 -36.28 6.42
N PRO A 274 -17.83 -37.05 5.31
CA PRO A 274 -19.06 -37.63 4.77
C PRO A 274 -19.72 -38.59 5.76
N ARG A 275 -21.03 -38.43 6.00
CA ARG A 275 -21.81 -39.41 6.77
C ARG A 275 -22.00 -40.70 5.97
N GLU A 276 -21.26 -41.75 6.35
CA GLU A 276 -21.66 -43.13 6.03
C GLU A 276 -22.88 -43.53 6.87
N GLU A 277 -24.01 -43.82 6.21
CA GLU A 277 -25.20 -44.35 6.89
C GLU A 277 -25.11 -45.88 7.04
N ALA A 278 -24.93 -46.34 8.28
CA ALA A 278 -25.05 -47.76 8.62
C ALA A 278 -26.54 -48.20 8.75
N PRO A 279 -26.91 -49.40 8.27
CA PRO A 279 -28.32 -49.77 8.08
C PRO A 279 -29.02 -50.22 9.36
N ARG A 280 -30.29 -49.81 9.56
CA ARG A 280 -31.16 -50.33 10.63
C ARG A 280 -32.29 -51.22 10.08
N ARG A 281 -32.26 -52.50 10.44
CA ARG A 281 -33.35 -53.48 10.21
C ARG A 281 -34.53 -53.21 11.15
N GLY A 282 -35.78 -53.23 10.63
CA GLY A 282 -36.98 -53.00 11.44
C GLY A 282 -38.32 -53.38 10.78
N ARG A 283 -38.63 -54.69 10.71
CA ARG A 283 -39.93 -55.35 10.41
C ARG A 283 -41.21 -54.48 10.20
N GLY A 284 -41.68 -54.39 8.95
CA GLY A 284 -42.80 -55.24 8.43
C GLY A 284 -44.27 -54.78 8.51
N ARG A 285 -44.94 -54.71 7.34
CA ARG A 285 -46.31 -55.25 7.09
C ARG A 285 -46.53 -55.56 5.59
N LYS A 286 -47.60 -56.31 5.24
CA LYS A 286 -47.80 -57.05 3.96
C LYS A 286 -48.63 -56.29 2.87
N PRO A 287 -48.74 -56.81 1.61
CA PRO A 287 -48.93 -55.99 0.39
C PRO A 287 -50.21 -56.24 -0.44
N ALA A 288 -50.36 -55.48 -1.54
CA ALA A 288 -51.09 -55.79 -2.78
C ALA A 288 -50.63 -54.84 -3.94
N ALA A 289 -50.79 -55.08 -5.24
CA ALA A 289 -50.76 -56.28 -6.10
C ALA A 289 -50.80 -55.89 -7.62
N LYS A 290 -50.07 -56.61 -8.51
CA LYS A 290 -50.18 -56.60 -10.01
C LYS A 290 -49.76 -55.29 -10.75
N ALA A 291 -49.28 -55.25 -12.01
CA ALA A 291 -48.92 -56.25 -13.06
C ALA A 291 -47.69 -55.75 -13.88
N VAL A 292 -46.74 -56.59 -14.35
CA VAL A 292 -46.58 -57.15 -15.73
C VAL A 292 -46.72 -56.07 -16.84
N ILE A 293 -45.74 -55.78 -17.72
CA ILE A 293 -45.33 -56.57 -18.91
C ILE A 293 -43.93 -56.16 -19.48
N GLU A 294 -43.16 -57.18 -19.86
CA GLU A 294 -42.12 -57.37 -20.92
C GLU A 294 -40.92 -56.40 -21.20
N ALA A 295 -39.82 -57.07 -21.57
CA ALA A 295 -38.58 -56.60 -22.23
C ALA A 295 -38.60 -57.13 -23.70
N PRO A 296 -37.50 -57.35 -24.49
CA PRO A 296 -36.05 -57.13 -24.27
C PRO A 296 -35.27 -56.56 -25.49
N ALA A 297 -33.93 -56.47 -25.35
CA ALA A 297 -32.89 -56.60 -26.41
C ALA A 297 -32.91 -55.58 -27.59
N GLU A 298 -31.92 -55.35 -28.47
CA GLU A 298 -30.45 -55.51 -28.61
C GLU A 298 -30.03 -54.60 -29.82
N ARG A 299 -28.78 -54.25 -30.18
CA ARG A 299 -27.41 -54.67 -29.78
C ARG A 299 -26.36 -53.55 -30.06
N GLU A 300 -25.08 -53.94 -30.09
CA GLU A 300 -23.89 -53.27 -30.67
C GLU A 300 -24.06 -53.00 -32.20
N GLU A 301 -23.39 -52.06 -32.89
CA GLU A 301 -21.94 -51.96 -33.15
C GLU A 301 -21.51 -50.55 -33.65
N GLN A 302 -20.21 -50.40 -33.97
CA GLN A 302 -19.49 -49.16 -34.33
C GLN A 302 -19.39 -48.94 -35.88
N PRO A 303 -18.29 -48.40 -36.45
CA PRO A 303 -18.18 -46.99 -36.85
C PRO A 303 -17.91 -46.80 -38.36
N GLU A 304 -18.02 -45.55 -38.87
CA GLU A 304 -17.42 -44.95 -40.10
C GLU A 304 -18.30 -43.75 -40.55
N ARG A 305 -17.89 -42.73 -41.31
CA ARG A 305 -16.58 -42.13 -41.67
C ARG A 305 -16.83 -40.74 -42.29
N GLU A 306 -15.78 -39.91 -42.36
CA GLU A 306 -15.57 -38.71 -43.23
C GLU A 306 -16.78 -38.08 -43.98
N ALA A 307 -17.11 -36.80 -43.69
CA ALA A 307 -17.14 -35.71 -44.68
C ALA A 307 -17.50 -34.33 -44.08
N ARG A 308 -16.72 -33.31 -44.45
CA ARG A 308 -17.13 -31.89 -44.59
C ARG A 308 -16.88 -31.50 -46.06
N PRO A 309 -17.32 -30.34 -46.60
CA PRO A 309 -18.17 -29.27 -46.04
C PRO A 309 -19.34 -28.84 -46.95
N ALA A 310 -20.37 -28.15 -46.40
CA ALA A 310 -21.09 -27.12 -47.16
C ALA A 310 -21.81 -26.10 -46.27
N ARG A 311 -21.61 -24.84 -46.64
CA ARG A 311 -22.27 -23.59 -46.25
C ARG A 311 -23.79 -23.63 -46.45
N GLU A 312 -24.57 -23.30 -45.42
CA GLU A 312 -25.97 -22.85 -45.57
C GLU A 312 -26.21 -21.45 -44.99
N ALA A 313 -27.24 -20.77 -45.51
CA ALA A 313 -27.54 -19.37 -45.27
C ALA A 313 -28.77 -19.17 -44.36
N ARG A 314 -28.88 -17.98 -43.78
CA ARG A 314 -30.01 -17.54 -42.94
C ARG A 314 -31.34 -17.54 -43.69
N PRO A 315 -32.45 -17.74 -42.96
CA PRO A 315 -33.50 -16.71 -42.92
C PRO A 315 -34.10 -16.55 -41.49
N PRO A 316 -35.12 -15.69 -41.25
CA PRO A 316 -35.23 -14.29 -41.66
C PRO A 316 -35.47 -13.33 -40.45
N ARG A 317 -35.73 -12.05 -40.73
CA ARG A 317 -36.13 -11.01 -39.75
C ARG A 317 -37.65 -10.93 -39.59
N GLU A 318 -38.11 -10.57 -38.40
CA GLU A 318 -39.23 -9.65 -38.07
C GLU A 318 -39.25 -9.46 -36.53
N ALA A 319 -39.71 -8.36 -35.91
CA ALA A 319 -40.07 -7.02 -36.38
C ALA A 319 -39.58 -5.97 -35.33
N ARG A 320 -39.74 -4.67 -35.60
CA ARG A 320 -39.33 -3.58 -34.68
C ARG A 320 -40.50 -3.13 -33.79
N GLU A 321 -40.20 -2.80 -32.53
CA GLU A 321 -41.00 -1.89 -31.71
C GLU A 321 -40.19 -0.63 -31.33
N PRO A 322 -40.85 0.48 -30.95
CA PRO A 322 -40.38 1.82 -31.31
C PRO A 322 -39.40 2.48 -30.33
N ARG A 323 -38.71 3.52 -30.83
CA ARG A 323 -37.95 4.48 -30.01
C ARG A 323 -38.90 5.33 -29.18
N GLU A 324 -38.62 5.47 -27.90
CA GLU A 324 -39.12 6.61 -27.12
C GLU A 324 -38.35 7.89 -27.47
N GLU A 325 -39.05 9.03 -27.37
CA GLU A 325 -38.61 10.32 -27.86
C GLU A 325 -37.76 11.10 -26.84
N ARG A 326 -36.92 12.01 -27.33
CA ARG A 326 -36.22 12.98 -26.49
C ARG A 326 -37.24 14.02 -25.97
N PRO A 327 -37.32 14.30 -24.66
CA PRO A 327 -37.94 15.53 -24.19
C PRO A 327 -37.13 16.75 -24.66
N ALA A 328 -37.85 17.83 -24.96
CA ALA A 328 -37.30 19.03 -25.57
C ALA A 328 -36.62 19.97 -24.57
N ARG A 329 -35.84 20.90 -25.14
CA ARG A 329 -35.16 22.01 -24.48
C ARG A 329 -36.16 22.98 -23.83
N GLU A 330 -36.17 23.06 -22.50
CA GLU A 330 -36.83 24.16 -21.79
C GLU A 330 -35.95 25.43 -21.73
N GLU A 331 -36.63 26.56 -21.58
CA GLU A 331 -36.06 27.89 -21.74
C GLU A 331 -35.48 28.47 -20.44
N ARG A 332 -34.58 29.44 -20.58
CA ARG A 332 -33.94 30.12 -19.44
C ARG A 332 -34.92 31.09 -18.76
N PRO A 333 -35.16 30.99 -17.44
CA PRO A 333 -35.82 32.06 -16.70
C PRO A 333 -34.89 33.26 -16.50
N GLY A 334 -35.49 34.45 -16.60
CA GLY A 334 -35.28 35.59 -15.71
C GLY A 334 -33.87 35.93 -15.22
N ARG A 335 -33.29 37.01 -15.77
CA ARG A 335 -32.26 37.80 -15.11
C ARG A 335 -32.90 38.57 -13.95
N GLU A 336 -32.87 38.02 -12.74
CA GLU A 336 -33.22 38.76 -11.53
C GLU A 336 -32.07 39.63 -11.02
N GLU A 337 -32.43 40.65 -10.26
CA GLU A 337 -31.59 41.81 -9.99
C GLU A 337 -30.60 41.58 -8.84
N ARG A 338 -29.49 42.32 -8.86
CA ARG A 338 -28.55 42.35 -7.75
C ARG A 338 -29.21 43.04 -6.55
N PRO A 339 -29.33 42.41 -5.37
CA PRO A 339 -29.62 43.16 -4.15
C PRO A 339 -28.50 44.17 -3.87
N ALA A 340 -28.87 45.24 -3.18
CA ALA A 340 -28.03 46.42 -3.02
C ALA A 340 -26.77 46.15 -2.19
N ARG A 341 -25.83 47.09 -2.34
CA ARG A 341 -24.55 47.17 -1.65
C ARG A 341 -24.76 47.53 -0.18
N ASP A 342 -24.85 46.51 0.68
CA ASP A 342 -24.72 46.73 2.13
C ASP A 342 -23.30 47.15 2.53
N GLU A 343 -23.25 47.85 3.64
CA GLU A 343 -22.17 48.78 3.96
C GLU A 343 -20.90 48.08 4.44
N ARG A 344 -19.75 48.58 3.98
CA ARG A 344 -18.47 48.22 4.61
C ARG A 344 -18.42 48.87 5.99
N PRO A 345 -18.19 48.13 7.08
CA PRO A 345 -17.81 48.76 8.34
C PRO A 345 -16.53 49.58 8.12
N ALA A 346 -16.48 50.77 8.71
CA ALA A 346 -15.40 51.72 8.50
C ALA A 346 -14.05 51.15 8.94
N ARG A 347 -12.98 51.48 8.21
CA ARG A 347 -11.61 51.26 8.70
C ARG A 347 -11.37 52.16 9.91
N GLU A 348 -11.05 51.55 11.05
CA GLU A 348 -10.47 52.28 12.17
C GLU A 348 -9.15 52.97 11.74
N PRO A 349 -8.89 54.20 12.20
CA PRO A 349 -7.66 54.90 11.90
C PRO A 349 -6.47 54.19 12.58
N ARG A 350 -5.40 53.95 11.82
CA ARG A 350 -4.14 53.44 12.38
C ARG A 350 -3.55 54.50 13.33
N PRO A 351 -3.17 54.14 14.57
CA PRO A 351 -2.45 55.05 15.45
C PRO A 351 -1.07 55.40 14.87
N GLU A 352 -0.55 56.54 15.32
CA GLU A 352 0.56 57.23 14.69
C GLU A 352 1.93 56.55 14.90
N ARG A 353 2.86 56.98 14.05
CA ARG A 353 4.20 56.40 13.91
C ARG A 353 5.14 57.02 14.95
N GLU A 354 5.18 56.46 16.16
CA GLU A 354 6.15 56.90 17.17
C GLU A 354 7.60 56.72 16.68
N ALA A 355 8.40 57.76 16.91
CA ALA A 355 9.77 57.84 16.44
C ALA A 355 10.72 56.98 17.30
N ARG A 356 11.59 56.21 16.65
CA ARG A 356 12.73 55.58 17.33
C ARG A 356 13.87 56.61 17.45
N PRO A 357 14.56 56.69 18.61
CA PRO A 357 15.67 57.63 18.81
C PRO A 357 16.90 57.26 17.96
N PRO A 358 17.75 58.24 17.60
CA PRO A 358 18.95 58.01 16.81
C PRO A 358 20.00 57.24 17.62
N ARG A 359 20.73 56.32 16.99
CA ARG A 359 21.84 55.60 17.62
C ARG A 359 23.13 55.86 16.84
N ASN A 360 24.09 56.45 17.56
CA ASN A 360 25.42 56.90 17.16
C ASN A 360 26.06 56.30 15.91
N GLU A 361 26.67 57.19 15.13
CA GLU A 361 27.72 56.87 14.19
C GLU A 361 28.94 56.27 14.92
N ALA A 362 29.43 55.14 14.41
CA ALA A 362 30.78 54.66 14.70
C ALA A 362 31.36 54.08 13.41
N ARG A 363 32.23 54.85 12.76
CA ARG A 363 33.00 54.41 11.59
C ARG A 363 33.74 53.10 11.88
N ARG A 364 33.60 52.10 11.01
CA ARG A 364 34.71 51.25 10.57
C ARG A 364 34.61 51.03 9.07
N GLU A 365 35.61 51.53 8.37
CA GLU A 365 35.88 51.25 6.96
C GLU A 365 36.55 49.87 6.87
N GLU A 366 36.24 49.07 5.84
CA GLU A 366 37.15 48.14 5.14
C GLU A 366 36.41 47.49 3.93
N PRO A 367 37.10 46.88 2.94
CA PRO A 367 36.94 47.35 1.57
C PRO A 367 36.08 46.46 0.65
N ARG A 368 35.59 47.09 -0.42
CA ARG A 368 35.06 46.39 -1.61
C ARG A 368 36.15 45.53 -2.23
N ARG A 369 35.93 44.21 -2.34
CA ARG A 369 36.63 43.39 -3.33
C ARG A 369 35.77 43.23 -4.58
N GLN A 370 36.44 43.22 -5.72
CA GLN A 370 35.82 43.20 -7.06
C GLN A 370 35.18 41.84 -7.33
N ARG A 371 34.19 41.84 -8.23
CA ARG A 371 33.79 40.62 -8.92
C ARG A 371 34.93 40.21 -9.85
N GLN A 372 35.25 38.94 -9.84
CA GLN A 372 36.07 38.31 -10.85
C GLN A 372 35.32 37.03 -11.23
N ASP A 373 34.82 37.02 -12.46
CA ASP A 373 34.22 35.84 -13.06
C ASP A 373 35.36 34.88 -13.42
N ASP A 374 35.28 33.63 -13.00
CA ASP A 374 36.34 32.62 -13.18
C ASP A 374 35.70 31.29 -13.62
N ASP A 375 35.36 31.22 -14.91
CA ASP A 375 34.93 29.99 -15.59
C ASP A 375 36.16 29.11 -15.87
N GLY A 376 36.64 28.41 -14.83
CA GLY A 376 37.62 27.33 -14.96
C GLY A 376 36.98 25.98 -15.34
N PRO A 377 37.72 25.05 -15.95
CA PRO A 377 37.21 23.70 -16.21
C PRO A 377 36.95 22.92 -14.90
N ASP A 378 35.90 22.10 -14.91
CA ASP A 378 35.44 21.32 -13.75
C ASP A 378 36.38 20.16 -13.41
N ASP A 379 37.41 20.44 -12.60
CA ASP A 379 38.34 19.45 -12.06
C ASP A 379 37.67 18.59 -10.98
N GLY A 380 36.94 17.56 -11.45
CA GLY A 380 36.62 16.27 -10.82
C GLY A 380 36.49 16.17 -9.28
N TRP A 381 35.27 15.86 -8.82
CA TRP A 381 34.90 15.25 -7.52
C TRP A 381 35.93 15.41 -6.36
N ASN A 382 35.80 16.50 -5.61
CA ASN A 382 36.71 16.85 -4.51
C ASN A 382 36.30 16.20 -3.15
N GLY A 383 35.84 14.95 -3.19
CA GLY A 383 35.35 14.20 -2.02
C GLY A 383 35.91 12.78 -1.92
N PRO A 384 35.75 12.08 -0.78
CA PRO A 384 36.15 10.67 -0.68
C PRO A 384 35.36 9.84 -1.70
N VAL A 385 36.05 9.00 -2.46
CA VAL A 385 35.44 8.08 -3.44
C VAL A 385 34.71 6.96 -2.67
N PRO A 386 33.40 6.71 -2.92
CA PRO A 386 32.69 5.63 -2.24
C PRO A 386 33.22 4.23 -2.57
N ASP A 387 33.36 3.37 -1.56
CA ASP A 387 33.94 2.01 -1.65
C ASP A 387 33.28 1.08 -2.70
N PHE A 388 32.04 1.36 -3.11
CA PHE A 388 31.35 0.58 -4.14
C PHE A 388 31.89 0.83 -5.56
N LEU A 389 32.63 1.92 -5.79
CA LEU A 389 33.26 2.21 -7.08
C LEU A 389 34.61 1.49 -7.28
N SER A 390 35.21 0.95 -6.22
CA SER A 390 36.45 0.16 -6.27
C SER A 390 36.26 -1.32 -6.65
N PHE A 391 35.06 -1.73 -7.05
CA PHE A 391 34.79 -3.12 -7.44
C PHE A 391 35.14 -3.38 -8.92
N THR A 392 36.37 -3.83 -9.17
CA THR A 392 36.73 -4.46 -10.46
C THR A 392 36.24 -5.90 -10.49
N LEU A 393 35.40 -6.23 -11.47
CA LEU A 393 35.14 -7.63 -11.85
C LEU A 393 36.44 -8.22 -12.42
N GLY A 394 36.91 -9.32 -11.83
CA GLY A 394 38.03 -10.09 -12.37
C GLY A 394 37.64 -10.84 -13.66
N GLU A 395 38.64 -11.09 -14.50
CA GLU A 395 38.54 -11.83 -15.78
C GLU A 395 38.17 -13.31 -15.60
#